data_AF-A0A0R1NX67-F1
#
_entry.id   AF-A0A0R1NX67-F1
#
_cell.length_a   1.000
_cell.length_b   1.000
_cell.length_c   1.000
_cell.angle_alpha   90.00
_cell.angle_beta   90.00
_cell.angle_gamma   90.00
#
_symmetry.space_group_name_H-M   'P 1'
#
loop_
_entity.id
_entity.type
_entity.pdbx_description
1 polymer ?
#
loop_
_entity_poly.entity_id
_entity_poly.type
_entity_poly.pdbx_seq_one_letter_code
_entity_poly.pdbx_strand_id
1 'polypeptide(L)'
;MASIRSEMKSDNIDLPDKLSNAPASGYYLATKNRNYLSNKIDALTNVNVRYSKDENVLYAAPKMTTLLDKNPKKALEQVNKFKNDPKNVPYGKEFKYEPDMSSEDNYVFVQTTDYGEIYAGSAQLSIAVKDHQIINYAESYMGPASPVRELQSTISAVRAVRAMYTNRELTNNSKVTQIKLGYSKLTEVRGSTILLPTWLVWIENKTTKNITLKRVNAYTAQMLQSTTYNVEK
;
A
#
# COMPACT_ATOMS: atom_id res chain seq x y z
N MET A 1 10.77 -27.60 -24.85
CA MET A 1 10.77 -26.16 -24.54
C MET A 1 10.82 -26.00 -23.03
N ALA A 2 11.71 -25.16 -22.50
CA ALA A 2 11.76 -24.89 -21.06
C ALA A 2 10.47 -24.17 -20.64
N SER A 3 9.98 -24.43 -19.43
CA SER A 3 8.87 -23.64 -18.89
C SER A 3 9.37 -22.23 -18.54
N ILE A 4 8.54 -21.20 -18.60
CA ILE A 4 8.96 -19.84 -18.22
C ILE A 4 9.48 -19.76 -16.77
N ARG A 5 9.02 -20.66 -15.89
CA ARG A 5 9.55 -20.79 -14.52
C ARG A 5 10.99 -21.34 -14.51
N SER A 6 11.31 -22.23 -15.44
CA SER A 6 12.67 -22.74 -15.63
C SER A 6 13.60 -21.64 -16.16
N GLU A 7 13.13 -20.82 -17.10
CA GLU A 7 13.87 -19.66 -17.62
C GLU A 7 14.16 -18.62 -16.52
N MET A 8 13.13 -18.21 -15.76
CA MET A 8 13.30 -17.33 -14.60
C MET A 8 14.31 -17.89 -13.59
N LYS A 9 14.28 -19.21 -13.33
CA LYS A 9 15.25 -19.85 -12.43
C LYS A 9 16.68 -19.78 -12.97
N SER A 10 16.87 -19.97 -14.29
CA SER A 10 18.16 -19.80 -14.96
C SER A 10 18.68 -18.36 -14.87
N ASP A 11 17.79 -17.37 -14.88
CA ASP A 11 18.11 -15.95 -14.66
C ASP A 11 18.28 -15.58 -13.18
N ASN A 12 18.30 -16.58 -12.29
CA ASN A 12 18.40 -16.43 -10.85
C ASN A 12 17.27 -15.55 -10.26
N ILE A 13 16.06 -15.69 -10.80
CA ILE A 13 14.84 -15.04 -10.31
C ILE A 13 14.04 -16.03 -9.45
N ASP A 14 13.92 -15.73 -8.16
CA ASP A 14 13.12 -16.54 -7.24
C ASP A 14 11.67 -16.06 -7.21
N LEU A 15 10.74 -17.01 -7.24
CA LEU A 15 9.31 -16.76 -7.09
C LEU A 15 8.83 -17.32 -5.75
N PRO A 16 7.72 -16.80 -5.19
CA PRO A 16 7.04 -17.43 -4.07
C PRO A 16 6.72 -18.90 -4.38
N ASP A 17 6.77 -19.74 -3.35
CA ASP A 17 6.47 -21.18 -3.47
C ASP A 17 5.05 -21.40 -4.03
N LYS A 18 4.11 -20.53 -3.67
CA LYS A 18 2.73 -20.55 -4.12
C LYS A 18 2.41 -19.27 -4.89
N LEU A 19 2.10 -19.43 -6.17
CA LEU A 19 1.49 -18.40 -7.00
C LEU A 19 0.18 -18.96 -7.56
N SER A 20 -0.92 -18.25 -7.33
CA SER A 20 -2.22 -18.68 -7.82
C SER A 20 -2.27 -18.62 -9.35
N ASN A 21 -2.72 -19.71 -9.96
CA ASN A 21 -3.09 -19.76 -11.38
C ASN A 21 -4.55 -19.35 -11.61
N ALA A 22 -5.37 -19.28 -10.56
CA ALA A 22 -6.77 -18.91 -10.67
C ALA A 22 -6.90 -17.38 -10.85
N PRO A 23 -7.79 -16.93 -11.75
CA PRO A 23 -8.18 -15.53 -11.81
C PRO A 23 -8.91 -15.13 -10.52
N ALA A 24 -8.88 -13.85 -10.19
CA ALA A 24 -9.71 -13.25 -9.16
C ALA A 24 -10.77 -12.36 -9.84
N SER A 25 -11.31 -11.40 -9.10
CA SER A 25 -12.25 -10.40 -9.61
C SER A 25 -12.03 -9.05 -8.94
N GLY A 26 -12.41 -7.98 -9.63
CA GLY A 26 -12.40 -6.63 -9.06
C GLY A 26 -13.25 -5.67 -9.88
N TYR A 27 -13.50 -4.50 -9.31
CA TYR A 27 -14.25 -3.41 -9.95
C TYR A 27 -13.30 -2.30 -10.43
N TYR A 28 -13.73 -1.47 -11.37
CA TYR A 28 -13.21 -0.10 -11.39
C TYR A 28 -13.92 0.68 -10.29
N LEU A 29 -13.17 1.37 -9.44
CA LEU A 29 -13.73 2.18 -8.36
C LEU A 29 -13.54 3.67 -8.65
N ALA A 30 -14.36 4.51 -8.02
CA ALA A 30 -14.14 5.94 -7.93
C ALA A 30 -14.18 6.40 -6.47
N THR A 31 -13.26 7.29 -6.12
CA THR A 31 -13.34 8.09 -4.89
C THR A 31 -13.56 9.56 -5.27
N LYS A 32 -14.29 10.31 -4.45
CA LYS A 32 -14.50 11.74 -4.71
C LYS A 32 -13.31 12.54 -4.18
N ASN A 33 -12.72 13.39 -5.02
CA ASN A 33 -11.63 14.28 -4.61
C ASN A 33 -12.22 15.40 -3.74
N ARG A 34 -12.17 15.20 -2.42
CA ARG A 34 -12.69 16.12 -1.40
C ARG A 34 -11.68 16.21 -0.27
N ASN A 35 -11.79 17.30 0.48
CA ASN A 35 -11.05 17.45 1.73
C ASN A 35 -11.82 16.75 2.86
N TYR A 36 -11.38 15.54 3.21
CA TYR A 36 -12.00 14.75 4.29
C TYR A 36 -11.39 15.00 5.68
N LEU A 37 -10.22 15.65 5.75
CA LEU A 37 -9.39 15.73 6.95
C LEU A 37 -9.49 17.09 7.66
N SER A 38 -9.65 18.19 6.92
CA SER A 38 -9.64 19.54 7.50
C SER A 38 -10.67 19.75 8.61
N ASN A 39 -11.88 19.21 8.46
CA ASN A 39 -12.94 19.34 9.45
C ASN A 39 -12.83 18.33 10.62
N LYS A 40 -11.76 17.52 10.66
CA LYS A 40 -11.50 16.57 11.75
C LYS A 40 -10.49 17.09 12.76
N ILE A 41 -9.77 18.15 12.44
CA ILE A 41 -8.67 18.71 13.24
C ILE A 41 -9.11 18.96 14.69
N ASP A 42 -10.27 19.58 14.91
CA ASP A 42 -10.75 19.94 16.25
C ASP A 42 -11.01 18.73 17.16
N ALA A 43 -11.28 17.55 16.58
CA ALA A 43 -11.49 16.32 17.34
C ALA A 43 -10.17 15.68 17.84
N LEU A 44 -9.03 16.11 17.30
CA LEU A 44 -7.71 15.51 17.54
C LEU A 44 -7.06 16.08 18.80
N THR A 45 -7.70 15.87 19.94
CA THR A 45 -7.33 16.53 21.20
C THR A 45 -5.99 16.04 21.77
N ASN A 46 -5.53 14.85 21.39
CA ASN A 46 -4.34 14.20 21.97
C ASN A 46 -3.04 14.50 21.19
N VAL A 47 -3.13 15.19 20.06
CA VAL A 47 -2.01 15.45 19.16
C VAL A 47 -1.90 16.94 18.83
N ASN A 48 -0.69 17.41 18.55
CA ASN A 48 -0.46 18.67 17.86
C ASN A 48 -0.57 18.39 16.37
N VAL A 49 -1.54 19.01 15.71
CA VAL A 49 -1.91 18.69 14.32
C VAL A 49 -1.80 19.92 13.42
N ARG A 50 -1.34 19.68 12.18
CA ARG A 50 -1.38 20.63 11.07
C ARG A 50 -1.89 19.93 9.83
N TYR A 51 -2.80 20.57 9.11
CA TYR A 51 -3.25 20.08 7.81
C TYR A 51 -2.63 20.90 6.68
N SER A 52 -2.10 20.21 5.68
CA SER A 52 -1.56 20.78 4.44
C SER A 52 -2.62 20.68 3.35
N LYS A 53 -3.20 21.82 2.93
CA LYS A 53 -4.25 21.84 1.91
C LYS A 53 -3.73 21.50 0.52
N ASP A 54 -2.51 21.92 0.21
CA ASP A 54 -1.89 21.72 -1.10
C ASP A 54 -1.54 20.24 -1.33
N GLU A 55 -1.03 19.57 -0.29
CA GLU A 55 -0.69 18.15 -0.34
C GLU A 55 -1.91 17.27 -0.02
N ASN A 56 -2.96 17.84 0.57
CA ASN A 56 -4.09 17.12 1.18
C ASN A 56 -3.64 16.07 2.22
N VAL A 57 -2.64 16.42 3.03
CA VAL A 57 -2.02 15.57 4.06
C VAL A 57 -2.24 16.17 5.44
N LEU A 58 -2.60 15.33 6.42
CA LEU A 58 -2.60 15.68 7.83
C LEU A 58 -1.29 15.22 8.48
N TYR A 59 -0.60 16.13 9.15
CA TYR A 59 0.61 15.86 9.92
C TYR A 59 0.32 16.08 11.39
N ALA A 60 0.73 15.15 12.25
CA ALA A 60 0.50 15.29 13.68
C ALA A 60 1.56 14.59 14.52
N ALA A 61 1.72 15.07 15.74
CA ALA A 61 2.61 14.50 16.75
C ALA A 61 1.88 14.38 18.10
N PRO A 62 2.04 13.27 18.85
CA PRO A 62 1.44 13.12 20.18
C PRO A 62 1.83 14.27 21.13
N LYS A 63 0.85 14.80 21.89
CA LYS A 63 1.12 15.80 22.94
C LYS A 63 1.82 15.20 24.15
N MET A 64 1.56 13.92 24.40
CA MET A 64 2.21 13.14 25.45
C MET A 64 2.99 11.99 24.83
N THR A 65 4.11 11.65 25.44
CA THR A 65 4.94 10.51 25.07
C THR A 65 4.09 9.23 25.02
N THR A 66 4.06 8.59 23.85
CA THR A 66 3.41 7.29 23.65
C THR A 66 4.50 6.24 23.47
N LEU A 67 4.88 5.58 24.56
CA LEU A 67 5.87 4.51 24.56
C LEU A 67 5.25 3.20 24.07
N LEU A 68 5.99 2.51 23.22
CA LEU A 68 5.70 1.19 22.68
C LEU A 68 6.52 0.14 23.41
N ASP A 69 5.99 -1.07 23.46
CA ASP A 69 6.69 -2.24 23.97
C ASP A 69 7.87 -2.60 23.04
N LYS A 70 8.94 -3.16 23.60
CA LYS A 70 10.08 -3.65 22.80
C LYS A 70 9.73 -4.88 21.97
N ASN A 71 8.69 -5.62 22.35
CA ASN A 71 8.16 -6.73 21.59
C ASN A 71 7.37 -6.21 20.37
N PRO A 72 7.75 -6.57 19.12
CA PRO A 72 7.12 -6.01 17.92
C PRO A 72 5.61 -6.28 17.80
N LYS A 73 5.13 -7.42 18.30
CA LYS A 73 3.69 -7.74 18.24
C LYS A 73 2.88 -6.83 19.16
N LYS A 74 3.37 -6.64 20.39
CA LYS A 74 2.75 -5.73 21.37
C LYS A 74 2.84 -4.26 20.92
N ALA A 75 3.98 -3.87 20.33
CA ALA A 75 4.15 -2.55 19.73
C ALA A 75 3.10 -2.31 18.64
N LEU A 76 2.91 -3.26 17.72
CA LEU A 76 1.89 -3.16 16.68
C LEU A 76 0.46 -3.07 17.25
N GLU A 77 0.14 -3.79 18.33
CA GLU A 77 -1.15 -3.65 19.01
C GLU A 77 -1.34 -2.24 19.59
N GLN A 78 -0.30 -1.67 20.21
CA GLN A 78 -0.33 -0.31 20.75
C GLN A 78 -0.42 0.75 19.66
N VAL A 79 0.30 0.60 18.53
CA VAL A 79 0.17 1.47 17.36
C VAL A 79 -1.25 1.39 16.80
N ASN A 80 -1.85 0.20 16.71
CA ASN A 80 -3.24 0.06 16.28
C ASN A 80 -4.22 0.72 17.25
N LYS A 81 -3.99 0.65 18.57
CA LYS A 81 -4.80 1.36 19.58
C LYS A 81 -4.68 2.87 19.40
N PHE A 82 -3.45 3.38 19.23
CA PHE A 82 -3.20 4.80 18.96
C PHE A 82 -3.95 5.26 17.71
N LYS A 83 -3.76 4.54 16.59
CA LYS A 83 -4.42 4.80 15.30
C LYS A 83 -5.94 4.76 15.39
N ASN A 84 -6.51 3.79 16.10
CA ASN A 84 -7.97 3.61 16.13
C ASN A 84 -8.70 4.55 17.09
N ASP A 85 -7.97 5.34 17.89
CA ASP A 85 -8.55 6.38 18.73
C ASP A 85 -8.83 7.64 17.88
N PRO A 86 -10.10 8.05 17.72
CA PRO A 86 -10.46 9.21 16.92
C PRO A 86 -9.96 10.54 17.49
N LYS A 87 -9.44 10.57 18.73
CA LYS A 87 -8.75 11.73 19.31
C LYS A 87 -7.29 11.83 18.89
N ASN A 88 -6.73 10.76 18.31
CA ASN A 88 -5.35 10.70 17.83
C ASN A 88 -5.30 10.80 16.31
N VAL A 89 -6.04 9.94 15.60
CA VAL A 89 -6.01 9.82 14.14
C VAL A 89 -7.45 9.74 13.61
N PRO A 90 -7.87 10.68 12.73
CA PRO A 90 -9.17 10.58 12.10
C PRO A 90 -9.21 9.36 11.17
N TYR A 91 -10.38 8.74 11.00
CA TYR A 91 -10.57 7.57 10.12
C TYR A 91 -9.58 6.40 10.34
N GLY A 92 -8.86 6.32 11.46
CA GLY A 92 -7.78 5.34 11.60
C GLY A 92 -8.22 3.86 11.47
N LYS A 93 -9.50 3.58 11.74
CA LYS A 93 -10.12 2.26 11.52
C LYS A 93 -10.22 1.86 10.05
N GLU A 94 -10.21 2.83 9.13
CA GLU A 94 -10.25 2.64 7.68
C GLU A 94 -8.87 2.33 7.09
N PHE A 95 -7.87 2.07 7.93
CA PHE A 95 -6.51 1.76 7.52
C PHE A 95 -6.07 0.41 8.05
N LYS A 96 -5.41 -0.40 7.22
CA LYS A 96 -4.87 -1.72 7.58
C LYS A 96 -3.35 -1.70 7.52
N TYR A 97 -2.72 -2.34 8.51
CA TYR A 97 -1.26 -2.44 8.60
C TYR A 97 -0.69 -3.17 7.39
N GLU A 98 0.36 -2.59 6.81
CA GLU A 98 1.04 -3.10 5.63
C GLU A 98 2.50 -3.44 5.95
N PRO A 99 2.80 -4.71 6.28
CA PRO A 99 4.15 -5.11 6.68
C PRO A 99 5.18 -4.97 5.55
N ASP A 100 4.77 -5.14 4.28
CA ASP A 100 5.69 -5.06 3.14
C ASP A 100 6.06 -3.61 2.79
N MET A 101 5.49 -2.62 3.48
CA MET A 101 5.82 -1.20 3.38
C MET A 101 6.32 -0.61 4.70
N SER A 102 6.40 -1.43 5.76
CA SER A 102 6.78 -0.99 7.11
C SER A 102 8.21 -1.39 7.45
N SER A 103 8.79 -0.67 8.40
CA SER A 103 10.09 -0.95 9.04
C SER A 103 9.96 -0.85 10.56
N GLU A 104 11.06 -1.05 11.29
CA GLU A 104 11.05 -0.93 12.77
C GLU A 104 10.70 0.49 13.25
N ASP A 105 11.13 1.49 12.48
CA ASP A 105 10.95 2.92 12.78
C ASP A 105 9.75 3.55 12.07
N ASN A 106 9.03 2.80 11.23
CA ASN A 106 7.87 3.34 10.52
C ASN A 106 6.80 2.29 10.24
N TYR A 107 5.63 2.50 10.84
CA TYR A 107 4.46 1.66 10.62
C TYR A 107 3.61 2.27 9.52
N VAL A 108 3.49 1.57 8.40
CA VAL A 108 2.68 1.98 7.26
C VAL A 108 1.35 1.24 7.25
N PHE A 109 0.29 1.98 6.99
CA PHE A 109 -1.06 1.47 6.82
C PHE A 109 -1.64 1.98 5.51
N VAL A 110 -2.40 1.12 4.83
CA VAL A 110 -3.09 1.44 3.58
C VAL A 110 -4.58 1.53 3.81
N GLN A 111 -5.25 2.45 3.12
CA GLN A 111 -6.69 2.63 3.25
C GLN A 111 -7.42 1.39 2.75
N THR A 112 -8.41 0.93 3.52
CA THR A 112 -9.31 -0.16 3.17
C THR A 112 -10.62 0.36 2.59
N THR A 113 -11.25 -0.48 1.78
CA THR A 113 -12.61 -0.30 1.28
C THR A 113 -13.34 -1.64 1.34
N ASP A 114 -14.65 -1.63 1.11
CA ASP A 114 -15.45 -2.86 0.95
C ASP A 114 -14.95 -3.76 -0.20
N TYR A 115 -14.17 -3.21 -1.12
CA TYR A 115 -13.70 -3.89 -2.34
C TYR A 115 -12.23 -4.34 -2.27
N GLY A 116 -11.48 -3.89 -1.25
CA GLY A 116 -10.06 -4.15 -1.08
C GLY A 116 -9.24 -2.94 -0.63
N GLU A 117 -7.93 -3.12 -0.56
CA GLU A 117 -6.96 -2.13 -0.07
C GLU A 117 -6.47 -1.21 -1.21
N ILE A 118 -6.29 0.08 -0.92
CA ILE A 118 -5.81 1.09 -1.88
C ILE A 118 -4.33 1.38 -1.65
N TYR A 119 -3.51 1.16 -2.68
CA TYR A 119 -2.07 1.41 -2.68
C TYR A 119 -1.76 2.66 -3.50
N ALA A 120 -1.97 3.81 -2.87
CA ALA A 120 -1.63 5.13 -3.38
C ALA A 120 -1.16 6.01 -2.22
N GLY A 121 -0.25 6.95 -2.48
CA GLY A 121 0.19 7.91 -1.46
C GLY A 121 -0.95 8.75 -0.87
N SER A 122 -2.02 8.98 -1.65
CA SER A 122 -3.24 9.68 -1.21
C SER A 122 -4.16 8.84 -0.30
N ALA A 123 -3.80 7.59 -0.01
CA ALA A 123 -4.61 6.61 0.73
C ALA A 123 -3.75 5.86 1.77
N GLN A 124 -2.83 6.58 2.44
CA GLN A 124 -1.83 5.99 3.32
C GLN A 124 -1.76 6.74 4.65
N LEU A 125 -1.50 5.99 5.71
CA LEU A 125 -1.09 6.50 7.01
C LEU A 125 0.31 5.95 7.33
N SER A 126 1.24 6.84 7.69
CA SER A 126 2.59 6.49 8.11
C SER A 126 2.80 6.98 9.53
N ILE A 127 3.13 6.10 10.46
CA ILE A 127 3.41 6.43 11.86
C ILE A 127 4.88 6.18 12.13
N ALA A 128 5.63 7.26 12.33
CA ALA A 128 7.04 7.20 12.62
C ALA A 128 7.28 6.92 14.11
N VAL A 129 8.21 6.02 14.37
CA VAL A 129 8.64 5.57 15.69
C VAL A 129 10.14 5.78 15.83
N LYS A 130 10.58 6.22 17.00
CA LYS A 130 11.99 6.30 17.34
C LYS A 130 12.16 6.00 18.82
N ASP A 131 13.16 5.20 19.17
CA ASP A 131 13.43 4.81 20.56
C ASP A 131 12.18 4.22 21.27
N HIS A 132 11.41 3.42 20.53
CA HIS A 132 10.12 2.88 20.94
C HIS A 132 9.05 3.93 21.28
N GLN A 133 9.14 5.14 20.75
CA GLN A 133 8.15 6.20 20.93
C GLN A 133 7.52 6.60 19.60
N ILE A 134 6.19 6.76 19.56
CA ILE A 134 5.53 7.42 18.42
C ILE A 134 5.95 8.91 18.40
N ILE A 135 6.65 9.33 17.35
CA ILE A 135 7.17 10.70 17.23
C ILE A 135 6.23 11.59 16.42
N ASN A 136 5.70 11.08 15.31
CA ASN A 136 4.75 11.77 14.45
C ASN A 136 4.04 10.78 13.52
N TYR A 137 3.05 11.29 12.80
CA TYR A 137 2.46 10.58 11.69
C TYR A 137 2.03 11.53 10.58
N ALA A 138 1.90 10.97 9.37
CA ALA A 138 1.33 11.63 8.21
C ALA A 138 0.19 10.77 7.65
N GLU A 139 -0.96 11.39 7.37
CA GLU A 139 -2.16 10.73 6.90
C GLU A 139 -2.70 11.39 5.64
N SER A 140 -3.03 10.57 4.64
CA SER A 140 -3.87 10.94 3.50
C SER A 140 -5.04 9.99 3.38
N TYR A 141 -6.23 10.52 3.14
CA TYR A 141 -7.46 9.75 3.06
C TYR A 141 -8.27 10.14 1.83
N MET A 142 -8.60 9.16 0.98
CA MET A 142 -9.34 9.35 -0.27
C MET A 142 -10.86 9.36 -0.06
N GLY A 143 -11.35 9.00 1.13
CA GLY A 143 -12.76 8.80 1.37
C GLY A 143 -13.28 7.46 0.85
N PRO A 144 -14.60 7.25 0.88
CA PRO A 144 -15.21 6.01 0.41
C PRO A 144 -15.01 5.82 -1.10
N ALA A 145 -14.84 4.56 -1.49
CA ALA A 145 -14.78 4.13 -2.88
C ALA A 145 -16.09 3.47 -3.30
N SER A 146 -16.50 3.67 -4.54
CA SER A 146 -17.70 3.04 -5.09
C SER A 146 -17.43 2.49 -6.49
N PRO A 147 -18.04 1.35 -6.87
CA PRO A 147 -17.86 0.77 -8.19
C PRO A 147 -18.48 1.68 -9.26
N VAL A 148 -17.77 1.84 -10.38
CA VAL A 148 -18.22 2.63 -11.53
C VAL A 148 -18.35 1.81 -12.81
N ARG A 149 -18.04 0.51 -12.72
CA ARG A 149 -18.25 -0.50 -13.75
C ARG A 149 -18.66 -1.81 -13.09
N GLU A 150 -19.13 -2.75 -13.90
CA GLU A 150 -19.45 -4.11 -13.45
C GLU A 150 -18.21 -4.85 -12.94
N LEU A 151 -18.44 -5.87 -12.11
CA LEU A 151 -17.38 -6.76 -11.63
C LEU A 151 -16.75 -7.49 -12.81
N GLN A 152 -15.42 -7.52 -12.88
CA GLN A 152 -14.70 -8.17 -13.97
C GLN A 152 -13.68 -9.16 -13.41
N SER A 153 -13.46 -10.24 -14.16
CA SER A 153 -12.41 -11.20 -13.85
C SER A 153 -11.03 -10.58 -14.09
N THR A 154 -10.08 -10.86 -13.20
CA THR A 154 -8.68 -10.44 -13.34
C THR A 154 -7.84 -11.55 -13.98
N ILE A 155 -6.66 -11.20 -14.48
CA ILE A 155 -5.59 -12.17 -14.70
C ILE A 155 -5.18 -12.81 -13.36
N SER A 156 -4.58 -14.00 -13.42
CA SER A 156 -3.99 -14.64 -12.25
C SER A 156 -2.63 -14.03 -11.86
N ALA A 157 -2.20 -14.29 -10.62
CA ALA A 157 -0.88 -13.88 -10.13
C ALA A 157 0.27 -14.43 -11.01
N VAL A 158 0.16 -15.70 -11.46
CA VAL A 158 1.13 -16.29 -12.38
C VAL A 158 1.18 -15.56 -13.72
N ARG A 159 0.03 -15.15 -14.26
CA ARG A 159 -0.02 -14.38 -15.51
C ARG A 159 0.60 -12.99 -15.35
N ALA A 160 0.43 -12.34 -14.20
CA ALA A 160 1.07 -11.07 -13.90
C ALA A 160 2.61 -11.19 -13.86
N VAL A 161 3.13 -12.15 -13.08
CA VAL A 161 4.58 -12.42 -12.99
C VAL A 161 5.18 -12.77 -14.36
N ARG A 162 4.47 -13.59 -15.14
CA ARG A 162 4.84 -13.93 -16.52
C ARG A 162 4.97 -12.67 -17.39
N ALA A 163 3.96 -11.80 -17.37
CA ALA A 163 3.98 -10.56 -18.15
C ALA A 163 5.15 -9.65 -17.74
N MET A 164 5.43 -9.53 -16.44
CA MET A 164 6.59 -8.75 -15.96
C MET A 164 7.92 -9.30 -16.47
N TYR A 165 8.11 -10.62 -16.45
CA TYR A 165 9.34 -11.22 -16.98
C TYR A 165 9.48 -11.03 -18.49
N THR A 166 8.42 -11.30 -19.25
CA THR A 166 8.42 -11.11 -20.72
C THR A 166 8.68 -9.64 -21.09
N ASN A 167 8.21 -8.69 -20.28
CA ASN A 167 8.44 -7.26 -20.48
C ASN A 167 9.75 -6.74 -19.86
N ARG A 168 10.63 -7.62 -19.36
CA ARG A 168 11.93 -7.27 -18.73
C ARG A 168 11.82 -6.38 -17.48
N GLU A 169 10.70 -6.49 -16.76
CA GLU A 169 10.44 -5.76 -15.51
C GLU A 169 10.89 -6.52 -14.26
N LEU A 170 11.09 -7.83 -14.39
CA LEU A 170 11.81 -8.64 -13.40
C LEU A 170 13.27 -8.70 -13.82
N THR A 171 14.12 -7.95 -13.13
CA THR A 171 15.57 -7.99 -13.37
C THR A 171 16.14 -9.33 -12.92
N ASN A 172 17.19 -9.81 -13.60
CA ASN A 172 17.96 -10.97 -13.17
C ASN A 172 18.47 -10.78 -11.73
N ASN A 173 18.77 -11.90 -11.05
CA ASN A 173 19.26 -11.89 -9.68
C ASN A 173 18.32 -11.14 -8.69
N SER A 174 17.03 -11.44 -8.80
CA SER A 174 15.97 -10.87 -7.95
C SER A 174 15.12 -11.95 -7.30
N LYS A 175 14.30 -11.55 -6.34
CA LYS A 175 13.32 -12.40 -5.67
C LYS A 175 12.00 -11.66 -5.59
N VAL A 176 10.93 -12.24 -6.11
CA VAL A 176 9.58 -11.78 -5.82
C VAL A 176 9.23 -12.20 -4.39
N THR A 177 9.17 -11.25 -3.47
CA THR A 177 8.94 -11.51 -2.04
C THR A 177 7.46 -11.56 -1.70
N GLN A 178 6.64 -10.80 -2.41
CA GLN A 178 5.19 -10.76 -2.23
C GLN A 178 4.48 -10.48 -3.55
N ILE A 179 3.30 -11.06 -3.71
CA ILE A 179 2.33 -10.65 -4.73
C ILE A 179 0.91 -10.71 -4.19
N LYS A 180 0.20 -9.58 -4.28
CA LYS A 180 -1.20 -9.47 -3.85
C LYS A 180 -2.01 -8.58 -4.77
N LEU A 181 -3.32 -8.77 -4.75
CA LEU A 181 -4.27 -7.94 -5.46
C LEU A 181 -4.70 -6.78 -4.54
N GLY A 182 -4.62 -5.56 -5.05
CA GLY A 182 -5.14 -4.36 -4.39
C GLY A 182 -5.57 -3.34 -5.45
N TYR A 183 -5.75 -2.09 -5.05
CA TYR A 183 -6.15 -1.01 -5.96
C TYR A 183 -5.04 -0.01 -6.15
N SER A 184 -4.89 0.50 -7.37
CA SER A 184 -4.01 1.64 -7.65
C SER A 184 -4.76 2.75 -8.36
N LYS A 185 -4.25 3.97 -8.27
CA LYS A 185 -4.74 5.10 -9.05
C LYS A 185 -4.54 4.83 -10.54
N LEU A 186 -5.62 4.91 -11.30
CA LEU A 186 -5.60 4.87 -12.76
C LEU A 186 -5.50 6.27 -13.34
N THR A 187 -6.45 7.13 -12.98
CA THR A 187 -6.60 8.47 -13.54
C THR A 187 -7.51 9.33 -12.66
N GLU A 188 -7.63 10.60 -12.96
CA GLU A 188 -8.62 11.49 -12.38
C GLU A 188 -9.55 12.03 -13.46
N VAL A 189 -10.84 12.05 -13.18
CA VAL A 189 -11.86 12.55 -14.10
C VAL A 189 -12.96 13.26 -13.32
N ARG A 190 -13.29 14.48 -13.74
CA ARG A 190 -14.42 15.27 -13.19
C ARG A 190 -14.44 15.32 -11.65
N GLY A 191 -13.27 15.55 -11.02
CA GLY A 191 -13.14 15.65 -9.56
C GLY A 191 -13.27 14.31 -8.81
N SER A 192 -13.07 13.18 -9.50
CA SER A 192 -12.98 11.87 -8.88
C SER A 192 -11.69 11.18 -9.28
N THR A 193 -11.11 10.41 -8.37
CA THR A 193 -9.99 9.52 -8.67
C THR A 193 -10.52 8.14 -9.03
N ILE A 194 -10.16 7.64 -10.21
CA ILE A 194 -10.49 6.30 -10.66
C ILE A 194 -9.40 5.34 -10.21
N LEU A 195 -9.81 4.24 -9.60
CA LEU A 195 -8.95 3.16 -9.17
C LEU A 195 -9.22 1.91 -10.01
N LEU A 196 -8.18 1.13 -10.26
CA LEU A 196 -8.27 -0.17 -10.91
C LEU A 196 -7.67 -1.25 -10.01
N PRO A 197 -8.11 -2.52 -10.15
CA PRO A 197 -7.43 -3.65 -9.53
C PRO A 197 -6.04 -3.84 -10.14
N THR A 198 -5.07 -4.10 -9.28
CA THR A 198 -3.64 -4.14 -9.60
C THR A 198 -2.99 -5.31 -8.87
N TRP A 199 -2.22 -6.10 -9.60
CA TRP A 199 -1.26 -7.01 -8.97
C TRP A 199 -0.04 -6.20 -8.52
N LEU A 200 0.13 -6.15 -7.20
CA LEU A 200 1.21 -5.47 -6.50
C LEU A 200 2.31 -6.49 -6.25
N VAL A 201 3.51 -6.25 -6.78
CA VAL A 201 4.61 -7.21 -6.78
C VAL A 201 5.84 -6.59 -6.14
N TRP A 202 6.22 -7.08 -4.96
CA TRP A 202 7.45 -6.66 -4.29
C TRP A 202 8.61 -7.51 -4.79
N ILE A 203 9.67 -6.83 -5.22
CA ILE A 203 10.86 -7.43 -5.79
C ILE A 203 12.06 -6.99 -4.97
N GLU A 204 12.72 -7.95 -4.33
CA GLU A 204 14.02 -7.77 -3.69
C GLU A 204 15.13 -8.01 -4.72
N ASN A 205 16.06 -7.07 -4.83
CA ASN A 205 17.33 -7.32 -5.50
C ASN A 205 18.24 -8.15 -4.56
N LYS A 206 18.69 -9.32 -5.00
CA LYS A 206 19.42 -10.26 -4.12
C LYS A 206 20.77 -9.72 -3.63
N THR A 207 21.39 -8.82 -4.37
CA THR A 207 22.69 -8.21 -4.03
C THR A 207 22.51 -7.04 -3.06
N THR A 208 21.73 -6.04 -3.44
CA THR A 208 21.57 -4.80 -2.67
C THR A 208 20.57 -4.91 -1.53
N LYS A 209 19.72 -5.94 -1.54
CA LYS A 209 18.57 -6.13 -0.63
C LYS A 209 17.49 -5.06 -0.74
N ASN A 210 17.62 -4.13 -1.69
CA ASN A 210 16.59 -3.13 -1.97
C ASN A 210 15.32 -3.82 -2.46
N ILE A 211 14.19 -3.43 -1.86
CA ILE A 211 12.86 -3.89 -2.25
C ILE A 211 12.16 -2.78 -3.02
N THR A 212 11.61 -3.14 -4.18
CA THR A 212 10.82 -2.24 -5.02
C THR A 212 9.41 -2.81 -5.23
N LEU A 213 8.40 -1.96 -5.17
CA LEU A 213 7.03 -2.31 -5.53
C LEU A 213 6.77 -2.01 -7.01
N LYS A 214 6.48 -3.04 -7.79
CA LYS A 214 5.99 -2.96 -9.17
C LYS A 214 4.49 -3.23 -9.23
N ARG A 215 3.85 -2.69 -10.27
CA ARG A 215 2.39 -2.69 -10.42
C ARG A 215 1.99 -3.19 -11.79
N VAL A 216 1.10 -4.17 -11.83
CA VAL A 216 0.57 -4.74 -13.07
C VAL A 216 -0.95 -4.56 -13.08
N ASN A 217 -1.49 -3.96 -14.14
CA ASN A 217 -2.92 -3.86 -14.38
C ASN A 217 -3.53 -5.28 -14.36
N ALA A 218 -4.45 -5.53 -13.42
CA ALA A 218 -4.97 -6.86 -13.20
C ALA A 218 -5.96 -7.31 -14.30
N TYR A 219 -6.39 -6.44 -15.20
CA TYR A 219 -7.21 -6.81 -16.35
C TYR A 219 -6.37 -7.06 -17.61
N THR A 220 -5.35 -6.26 -17.86
CA THR A 220 -4.62 -6.26 -19.14
C THR A 220 -3.22 -6.87 -19.08
N ALA A 221 -2.68 -7.14 -17.89
CA ALA A 221 -1.29 -7.53 -17.66
C ALA A 221 -0.25 -6.47 -18.07
N GLN A 222 -0.67 -5.24 -18.35
CA GLN A 222 0.24 -4.14 -18.64
C GLN A 222 0.86 -3.57 -17.36
N MET A 223 2.11 -3.14 -17.44
CA MET A 223 2.77 -2.43 -16.34
C MET A 223 2.12 -1.06 -16.15
N LEU A 224 1.89 -0.69 -14.89
CA LEU A 224 1.51 0.67 -14.55
C LEU A 224 2.77 1.48 -14.29
N GLN A 225 2.89 2.64 -14.94
CA GLN A 225 3.91 3.62 -14.57
C GLN A 225 3.59 4.13 -13.18
N SER A 226 4.51 3.96 -12.24
CA SER A 226 4.34 4.47 -10.88
C SER A 226 5.67 4.85 -10.28
N THR A 227 5.64 5.82 -9.36
CA THR A 227 6.75 6.10 -8.45
C THR A 227 7.16 4.83 -7.71
N THR A 228 8.46 4.52 -7.75
CA THR A 228 9.04 3.40 -7.01
C THR A 228 8.85 3.65 -5.52
N TYR A 229 8.25 2.69 -4.80
CA TYR A 229 8.32 2.67 -3.35
C TYR A 229 9.58 1.89 -2.99
N ASN A 230 10.56 2.60 -2.43
CA ASN A 230 11.73 1.98 -1.83
C ASN A 230 11.43 1.79 -0.35
N VAL A 231 11.60 0.57 0.15
CA VAL A 231 11.59 0.29 1.58
C VAL A 231 13.05 0.19 2.00
N GLU A 232 13.52 1.14 2.81
CA GLU A 232 14.75 0.96 3.59
C GLU A 232 14.36 0.13 4.82
N LYS A 233 14.87 -1.10 4.88
CA LYS A 233 14.72 -1.99 6.03
C LYS A 233 15.89 -1.82 6.97
#